data_AF-A0A1Y2SXA9-F1
#
_entry.id   AF-A0A1Y2SXA9-F1
#
_cell.length_a   1.000
_cell.length_b   1.000
_cell.length_c   1.000
_cell.angle_alpha   90.00
_cell.angle_beta   90.00
_cell.angle_gamma   90.00
#
_symmetry.space_group_name_H-M   'P 1'
#
loop_
_entity.id
_entity.type
_entity.pdbx_description
1 polymer ?
#
loop_
_entity_poly.entity_id
_entity_poly.type
_entity_poly.pdbx_seq_one_letter_code
_entity_poly.pdbx_strand_id
1 'polypeptide(L)'
;MDDVASALGLTRRTLQRKLAEEDTSFQKQLNSAHEVLALHYVQHTDFPLRDIAYLLGYREMNSFRRSFSAWTGMSPTQYAARKRIR
;
A
#
# COMPACT_ATOMS: atom_id res chain seq x y z
N MET A 1 2.84 4.15 -13.66
CA MET A 1 2.00 5.37 -13.80
C MET A 1 1.39 5.43 -15.19
N ASP A 2 2.13 5.02 -16.23
CA ASP A 2 1.62 4.96 -17.61
C ASP A 2 0.40 4.03 -17.76
N ASP A 3 0.42 2.84 -17.15
CA ASP A 3 -0.72 1.92 -17.17
C ASP A 3 -1.98 2.52 -16.52
N VAL A 4 -1.81 3.18 -15.36
CA VAL A 4 -2.92 3.83 -14.65
C VAL A 4 -3.44 5.03 -15.44
N ALA A 5 -2.55 5.81 -16.06
CA ALA A 5 -2.96 6.91 -16.91
C ALA A 5 -3.75 6.40 -18.12
N SER A 6 -3.26 5.35 -18.79
CA SER A 6 -3.94 4.70 -19.92
C SER A 6 -5.31 4.15 -19.52
N ALA A 7 -5.41 3.45 -18.39
CA ALA A 7 -6.67 2.92 -17.87
C ALA A 7 -7.71 4.02 -17.56
N LEU A 8 -7.24 5.24 -17.25
CA LEU A 8 -8.09 6.41 -17.01
C LEU A 8 -8.34 7.26 -18.27
N GLY A 9 -7.83 6.84 -19.44
CA GLY A 9 -7.91 7.62 -20.67
C GLY A 9 -7.10 8.92 -20.64
N LEU A 10 -6.05 8.98 -19.82
CA LEU A 10 -5.21 10.15 -19.59
C LEU A 10 -3.77 9.92 -20.08
N THR A 11 -3.08 11.01 -20.40
CA THR A 11 -1.62 11.00 -20.47
C THR A 11 -1.03 11.07 -19.06
N ARG A 12 0.21 10.60 -18.90
CA ARG A 12 0.95 10.72 -17.64
C ARG A 12 1.01 12.16 -17.11
N ARG A 13 1.26 13.14 -17.99
CA ARG A 13 1.30 14.57 -17.64
C ARG A 13 -0.05 15.07 -17.14
N THR A 14 -1.15 14.67 -17.78
CA THR A 14 -2.50 15.06 -17.35
C THR A 14 -2.84 14.45 -15.99
N LEU A 15 -2.55 13.17 -15.79
CA LEU A 15 -2.76 12.51 -14.49
C LEU A 15 -1.95 13.21 -13.38
N GLN A 16 -0.67 13.50 -13.63
CA GLN A 16 0.20 14.14 -12.65
C GLN A 16 -0.25 15.56 -12.30
N ARG A 17 -0.73 16.33 -13.29
CA ARG A 17 -1.32 17.65 -13.07
C ARG A 17 -2.60 17.58 -12.23
N LYS A 18 -3.53 16.68 -12.58
CA LYS A 18 -4.78 16.49 -11.83
C LYS A 18 -4.52 16.10 -10.37
N LEU A 19 -3.57 15.19 -10.13
CA LEU A 19 -3.17 14.82 -8.77
C LEU A 19 -2.58 16.02 -8.01
N ALA A 20 -1.77 16.86 -8.67
CA ALA A 20 -1.23 18.06 -8.04
C ALA A 20 -2.30 19.13 -7.75
N GLU A 21 -3.30 19.27 -8.62
CA GLU A 21 -4.48 20.14 -8.41
C GLU A 21 -5.31 19.69 -7.18
N GLU A 22 -5.19 18.42 -6.78
CA GLU A 22 -5.80 17.85 -5.56
C GLU A 22 -4.78 17.72 -4.40
N ASP A 23 -3.67 18.46 -4.43
CA ASP A 23 -2.61 18.47 -3.41
C ASP A 23 -1.98 17.07 -3.10
N THR A 24 -2.11 16.16 -4.05
CA THR A 24 -1.64 14.78 -3.93
C THR A 24 -0.63 14.42 -5.02
N SER A 25 -0.15 13.19 -4.99
CA SER A 25 0.75 12.65 -6.00
C SER A 25 0.44 11.18 -6.20
N PHE A 26 0.92 10.63 -7.32
CA PHE A 26 0.75 9.20 -7.59
C PHE A 26 1.35 8.35 -6.46
N GLN A 27 2.51 8.75 -5.94
CA GLN A 27 3.16 8.04 -4.85
C GLN A 27 2.34 8.11 -3.55
N LYS A 28 1.73 9.27 -3.24
CA LYS A 28 0.83 9.40 -2.08
C LYS A 28 -0.37 8.48 -2.23
N GLN A 29 -1.05 8.50 -3.39
CA GLN A 29 -2.22 7.66 -3.64
C GLN A 29 -1.88 6.16 -3.63
N LEU A 30 -0.75 5.78 -4.24
CA LEU A 30 -0.26 4.40 -4.20
C LEU A 30 0.04 3.95 -2.78
N ASN A 31 0.69 4.79 -1.97
CA ASN A 31 0.96 4.49 -0.57
C ASN A 31 -0.33 4.31 0.23
N SER A 32 -1.33 5.18 0.06
CA SER A 32 -2.63 5.06 0.74
C SER A 32 -3.35 3.77 0.34
N ALA A 33 -3.33 3.40 -0.95
CA ALA A 33 -3.89 2.14 -1.41
C ALA A 33 -3.17 0.92 -0.80
N HIS A 34 -1.83 0.95 -0.77
CA HIS A 34 -1.04 -0.10 -0.13
C HIS A 34 -1.32 -0.22 1.36
N GLU A 35 -1.48 0.90 2.07
CA GLU A 35 -1.79 0.91 3.50
C GLU A 35 -3.12 0.21 3.78
N VAL A 36 -4.18 0.61 3.08
CA VAL A 36 -5.52 0.01 3.23
C VAL A 36 -5.49 -1.50 2.97
N LEU A 37 -4.84 -1.91 1.88
CA LEU A 37 -4.75 -3.33 1.52
C LEU A 37 -3.87 -4.11 2.50
N ALA A 38 -2.76 -3.54 2.97
CA ALA A 38 -1.89 -4.19 3.95
C ALA A 38 -2.62 -4.44 5.26
N LEU A 39 -3.34 -3.43 5.76
CA LEU A 39 -4.16 -3.54 6.97
C LEU A 39 -5.23 -4.63 6.80
N HIS A 40 -5.91 -4.64 5.65
CA HIS A 40 -6.93 -5.62 5.35
C HIS A 40 -6.34 -7.04 5.33
N TYR A 41 -5.28 -7.30 4.56
CA TYR A 41 -4.70 -8.63 4.45
C TYR A 41 -4.13 -9.13 5.78
N VAL A 42 -3.41 -8.29 6.53
CA VAL A 42 -2.82 -8.70 7.81
C VAL A 42 -3.89 -9.10 8.84
N GLN A 43 -5.07 -8.48 8.81
CA GLN A 43 -6.15 -8.79 9.76
C GLN A 43 -7.11 -9.89 9.27
N HIS A 44 -7.39 -9.96 7.98
CA HIS A 44 -8.52 -10.74 7.47
C HIS A 44 -8.10 -11.99 6.68
N THR A 45 -6.81 -12.18 6.40
CA THR A 45 -6.33 -13.39 5.70
C THR A 45 -5.29 -14.13 6.53
N ASP A 46 -4.95 -15.35 6.12
CA ASP A 46 -3.85 -16.14 6.69
C ASP A 46 -2.62 -16.13 5.77
N PHE A 47 -2.53 -15.14 4.88
CA PHE A 47 -1.37 -15.01 4.01
C PHE A 47 -0.11 -14.77 4.82
N PRO A 48 0.99 -15.48 4.53
CA PRO A 48 2.30 -15.14 5.07
C PRO A 48 2.61 -13.67 4.80
N LEU A 49 3.22 -12.98 5.78
CA LEU A 49 3.58 -11.56 5.62
C LEU A 49 4.43 -11.30 4.37
N ARG A 50 5.23 -12.29 3.95
CA ARG A 50 6.04 -12.24 2.72
C ARG A 50 5.19 -12.16 1.46
N ASP A 51 4.11 -12.91 1.43
CA ASP A 51 3.21 -12.96 0.28
C ASP A 51 2.39 -11.67 0.24
N ILE A 52 1.97 -11.15 1.40
CA ILE A 52 1.34 -9.83 1.50
C ILE A 52 2.28 -8.74 0.96
N ALA A 53 3.55 -8.74 1.36
CA ALA A 53 4.54 -7.79 0.86
C ALA A 53 4.69 -7.88 -0.67
N TYR A 54 4.78 -9.10 -1.20
CA TYR A 54 4.88 -9.35 -2.64
C TYR A 54 3.64 -8.87 -3.41
N LEU A 55 2.44 -9.18 -2.93
CA LEU A 55 1.17 -8.75 -3.53
C LEU A 55 1.04 -7.22 -3.60
N LEU A 56 1.61 -6.52 -2.62
CA LEU A 56 1.65 -5.06 -2.58
C LEU A 56 2.86 -4.46 -3.32
N GLY A 57 3.57 -5.27 -4.12
CA GLY A 57 4.67 -4.79 -4.97
C GLY A 57 5.96 -4.46 -4.20
N TYR A 58 6.11 -4.87 -2.94
CA TYR A 58 7.37 -4.71 -2.22
C TYR A 58 8.39 -5.76 -2.67
N ARG A 59 9.50 -5.29 -3.22
CA ARG A 59 10.65 -6.16 -3.59
C ARG A 59 11.32 -6.81 -2.39
N GLU A 60 11.27 -6.14 -1.24
CA GLU A 60 11.94 -6.60 -0.01
C GLU A 60 11.01 -6.53 1.19
N MET A 61 11.05 -7.60 2.00
CA MET A 61 10.32 -7.70 3.27
C MET A 61 10.65 -6.54 4.23
N ASN A 62 11.92 -6.11 4.30
CA ASN A 62 12.31 -5.03 5.18
C ASN A 62 11.70 -3.68 4.77
N SER A 63 11.53 -3.45 3.47
CA SER A 63 10.85 -2.26 2.96
C SER A 63 9.37 -2.26 3.33
N PHE A 64 8.69 -3.41 3.20
CA PHE A 64 7.30 -3.56 3.66
C PHE A 64 7.16 -3.31 5.16
N ARG A 65 8.02 -3.92 5.99
CA ARG A 65 8.00 -3.74 7.45
C ARG A 65 8.15 -2.27 7.85
N ARG A 66 9.10 -1.53 7.23
CA ARG A 66 9.29 -0.11 7.52
C ARG A 66 8.07 0.72 7.15
N SER A 67 7.51 0.52 5.95
CA SER A 67 6.29 1.24 5.53
C SER A 67 5.11 0.93 6.45
N PHE A 68 4.87 -0.35 6.77
CA PHE A 68 3.77 -0.76 7.62
C PHE A 68 3.87 -0.18 9.04
N SER A 69 5.09 -0.18 9.62
CA SER A 69 5.33 0.44 10.92
C SER A 69 5.16 1.96 10.88
N ALA A 70 5.55 2.61 9.78
CA ALA A 70 5.37 4.05 9.62
C ALA A 70 3.88 4.45 9.58
N TRP A 71 3.03 3.62 8.98
CA TRP A 71 1.57 3.87 8.92
C TRP A 71 0.86 3.57 10.24
N THR A 72 1.19 2.45 10.87
CA THR A 72 0.39 1.90 11.98
C THR A 72 0.99 2.11 13.36
N GLY A 73 2.26 2.51 13.44
CA GLY A 73 3.04 2.54 14.67
C GLY A 73 3.44 1.16 15.21
N MET A 74 3.12 0.06 14.50
CA MET A 74 3.36 -1.32 14.94
C MET A 74 4.00 -2.15 13.82
N SER A 75 4.78 -3.16 14.16
CA SER A 75 5.24 -4.12 13.16
C SER A 75 4.06 -4.96 12.62
N PRO A 76 4.12 -5.46 11.37
CA PRO A 76 3.07 -6.32 10.82
C PRO A 76 2.77 -7.55 11.69
N THR A 77 3.79 -8.13 12.33
CA THR A 77 3.63 -9.28 13.24
C THR A 77 2.85 -8.92 14.50
N GLN A 78 3.16 -7.76 15.13
CA GLN A 78 2.40 -7.27 16.29
C GLN A 78 0.96 -6.96 15.92
N TYR A 79 0.75 -6.37 14.74
CA TYR A 79 -0.58 -6.07 14.24
C TYR A 79 -1.39 -7.35 13.99
N ALA A 80 -0.79 -8.36 13.34
CA ALA A 80 -1.40 -9.66 13.09
C ALA A 80 -1.76 -10.41 14.38
N ALA A 81 -0.96 -10.29 15.45
CA ALA A 81 -1.25 -10.94 16.72
C ALA A 81 -2.61 -10.48 17.32
N ARG A 82 -3.06 -9.25 17.01
CA ARG A 82 -4.37 -8.74 17.45
C ARG A 82 -5.54 -9.51 16.81
N LYS A 83 -5.35 -10.14 15.65
CA LYS A 83 -6.33 -11.05 15.00
C LYS A 83 -6.71 -12.20 15.92
N ARG A 84 -5.74 -12.72 16.69
CA ARG A 84 -5.88 -13.96 17.49
C ARG A 84 -6.57 -13.76 18.85
N ILE A 85 -6.87 -12.52 19.24
CA ILE A 85 -7.47 -12.19 20.55
C ILE A 85 -8.98 -11.97 20.43
N ARG A 86 -9.54 -11.96 19.20
CA ARG A 86 -10.98 -11.85 18.94
C ARG A 86 -11.62 -13.17 18.57
#